data_AF-A0A2M6NZJ3-F1
#
_entry.id   AF-A0A2M6NZJ3-F1
#
_cell.length_a   1.000
_cell.length_b   1.000
_cell.length_c   1.000
_cell.angle_alpha   90.00
_cell.angle_beta   90.00
_cell.angle_gamma   90.00
#
_symmetry.space_group_name_H-M   'P 1'
#
loop_
_entity.id
_entity.type
_entity.pdbx_description
1 polymer ?
#
loop_
_entity_poly.entity_id
_entity_poly.type
_entity_poly.pdbx_seq_one_letter_code
_entity_poly.pdbx_strand_id
1 'polypeptide(L)'
;MGFVFGIQPVQSLFPQFGPRIFITAVAFTCSGIILYAIVQKKIKTVQGEIDILIVALSFVLMLIVGIVFMSSLFHVNTGIERLFLGETMNSIQAVSQEPSEIGTNINFLCIILIGLFDVQGKKRSLCIICSGIIIGISIIALVGYSTAIPALYYDINGISTKMNIPVAVVFILLGGSFLYTSITMKEYKNHMFTSKLI
;
A
#
# COMPACT_ATOMS: atom_id res chain seq x y z
N MET A 1 -0.47 8.88 -21.57
CA MET A 1 0.04 9.07 -22.95
C MET A 1 1.44 9.72 -22.97
N GLY A 2 1.76 10.77 -22.21
CA GLY A 2 3.08 11.42 -22.25
C GLY A 2 4.31 10.56 -21.87
N PHE A 3 4.13 9.47 -21.12
CA PHE A 3 5.20 8.54 -20.77
C PHE A 3 5.62 7.64 -21.95
N VAL A 4 4.70 7.33 -22.86
CA VAL A 4 4.92 6.45 -24.03
C VAL A 4 5.64 7.18 -25.17
N PHE A 5 5.61 8.52 -25.19
CA PHE A 5 6.11 9.34 -26.30
C PHE A 5 7.45 10.04 -26.04
N GLY A 6 8.17 9.69 -24.97
CA GLY A 6 9.55 10.18 -24.75
C GLY A 6 9.66 11.71 -24.67
N ILE A 7 8.63 12.41 -24.19
CA ILE A 7 8.65 13.86 -24.07
C ILE A 7 9.48 14.24 -22.83
N GLN A 8 10.67 14.78 -23.05
CA GLN A 8 11.64 15.23 -22.03
C GLN A 8 11.06 16.05 -20.85
N PRO A 9 9.98 16.86 -20.99
CA PRO A 9 9.44 17.63 -19.85
C PRO A 9 8.89 16.77 -18.71
N VAL A 10 8.49 15.52 -18.96
CA VAL A 10 7.96 14.64 -17.90
C VAL A 10 9.09 13.96 -17.13
N GLN A 11 10.20 13.63 -17.80
CA GLN A 11 11.41 13.11 -17.17
C GLN A 11 12.14 14.19 -16.35
N SER A 12 12.08 15.46 -16.75
CA SER A 12 12.70 16.57 -16.02
C SER A 12 11.93 17.02 -14.76
N LEU A 13 10.65 16.65 -14.63
CA LEU A 13 9.86 16.91 -13.42
C LEU A 13 10.11 15.88 -12.31
N PHE A 14 10.53 14.66 -12.67
CA PHE A 14 10.75 13.55 -11.71
C PHE A 14 12.10 12.80 -11.92
N PRO A 15 13.24 13.47 -12.16
CA PRO A 15 14.49 12.82 -12.59
C PRO A 15 15.17 11.96 -11.52
N GLN A 16 14.66 11.95 -10.27
CA GLN A 16 15.30 11.29 -9.11
C GLN A 16 14.46 10.15 -8.51
N PHE A 17 13.23 9.95 -8.97
CA PHE A 17 12.38 8.91 -8.42
C PHE A 17 12.71 7.57 -9.08
N GLY A 18 13.44 6.71 -8.38
CA GLY A 18 13.64 5.33 -8.79
C GLY A 18 12.28 4.62 -9.01
N PRO A 19 12.19 3.59 -9.88
CA PRO A 19 10.94 2.92 -10.25
C PRO A 19 10.11 2.46 -9.04
N ARG A 20 10.80 2.02 -7.99
CA ARG A 20 10.19 1.57 -6.74
C ARG A 20 9.43 2.66 -6.01
N ILE A 21 9.91 3.91 -6.01
CA ILE A 21 9.22 5.03 -5.35
C ILE A 21 7.91 5.35 -6.10
N PHE A 22 7.94 5.30 -7.44
CA PHE A 22 6.75 5.51 -8.26
C PHE A 22 5.71 4.41 -8.02
N ILE A 23 6.11 3.14 -8.07
CA ILE A 23 5.20 2.00 -7.83
C ILE A 23 4.59 2.08 -6.42
N THR A 24 5.40 2.38 -5.40
CA THR A 24 4.93 2.56 -4.02
C THR A 24 3.98 3.75 -3.89
N ALA A 25 4.21 4.85 -4.60
CA ALA A 25 3.29 5.99 -4.62
C ALA A 25 1.92 5.65 -5.26
N VAL A 26 1.93 4.90 -6.37
CA VAL A 26 0.71 4.37 -6.99
C VAL A 26 -0.03 3.45 -6.01
N ALA A 27 0.70 2.56 -5.34
CA ALA A 27 0.11 1.65 -4.35
C ALA A 27 -0.50 2.41 -3.15
N PHE A 28 0.16 3.46 -2.66
CA PHE A 28 -0.41 4.33 -1.64
C PHE A 28 -1.66 5.07 -2.12
N THR A 29 -1.65 5.55 -3.37
CA THR A 29 -2.81 6.20 -3.98
C THR A 29 -4.00 5.24 -4.03
N CYS A 30 -3.81 4.02 -4.52
CA CYS A 30 -4.84 2.98 -4.51
C CYS A 30 -5.34 2.68 -3.09
N SER A 31 -4.42 2.57 -2.12
CA SER A 31 -4.74 2.31 -0.71
C SER A 31 -5.60 3.43 -0.10
N GLY A 32 -5.28 4.69 -0.40
CA GLY A 32 -6.07 5.84 0.03
C GLY A 32 -7.47 5.86 -0.58
N ILE A 33 -7.60 5.51 -1.87
CA ILE A 33 -8.91 5.41 -2.52
C ILE A 33 -9.74 4.25 -1.92
N ILE A 34 -9.12 3.11 -1.60
CA ILE A 34 -9.80 2.00 -0.90
C ILE A 34 -10.32 2.47 0.45
N LEU A 35 -9.51 3.14 1.26
CA LEU A 35 -9.93 3.69 2.55
C LEU A 35 -11.11 4.65 2.38
N TYR A 36 -11.02 5.59 1.44
CA TYR A 36 -12.08 6.53 1.14
C TYR A 36 -13.38 5.82 0.72
N ALA A 37 -13.28 4.83 -0.16
CA ALA A 37 -14.41 4.02 -0.60
C ALA A 37 -15.07 3.26 0.56
N ILE A 38 -14.29 2.66 1.46
CA ILE A 38 -14.79 1.98 2.68
C ILE A 38 -15.54 2.97 3.59
N VAL A 39 -15.01 4.18 3.77
CA VAL A 39 -15.68 5.23 4.55
C VAL A 39 -17.00 5.62 3.87
N GLN A 40 -17.00 5.84 2.56
CA GLN A 40 -18.20 6.20 1.80
C GLN A 40 -19.27 5.11 1.81
N LYS A 41 -18.88 3.83 1.70
CA LYS A 41 -19.79 2.67 1.82
C LYS A 41 -20.54 2.66 3.15
N LYS A 42 -19.89 3.13 4.22
CA LYS A 42 -20.47 3.16 5.57
C LYS A 42 -21.39 4.36 5.79
N ILE A 43 -21.16 5.47 5.07
CA ILE A 43 -21.97 6.69 5.15
C ILE A 43 -23.18 6.61 4.20
N LYS A 44 -22.99 6.09 2.98
CA LYS A 44 -24.01 6.07 1.91
C LYS A 44 -24.67 4.70 1.80
N THR A 45 -25.96 4.68 1.45
CA THR A 45 -26.73 3.45 1.25
C THR A 45 -26.40 2.72 -0.06
N VAL A 46 -25.68 3.35 -0.99
CA VAL A 46 -25.32 2.75 -2.29
C VAL A 46 -24.07 1.88 -2.14
N GLN A 47 -24.28 0.58 -1.92
CA GLN A 47 -23.19 -0.36 -1.61
C GLN A 47 -22.55 -1.01 -2.85
N GLY A 48 -23.34 -1.28 -3.89
CA GLY A 48 -22.90 -2.12 -5.02
C GLY A 48 -21.72 -1.56 -5.83
N GLU A 49 -21.80 -0.31 -6.29
CA GLU A 49 -20.73 0.30 -7.11
C GLU A 49 -19.44 0.52 -6.31
N ILE A 50 -19.57 0.86 -5.03
CA ILE A 50 -18.44 1.09 -4.14
C ILE A 50 -17.70 -0.23 -3.86
N ASP A 51 -18.42 -1.33 -3.71
CA ASP A 51 -17.84 -2.66 -3.53
C ASP A 51 -17.01 -3.09 -4.74
N ILE A 52 -17.52 -2.86 -5.96
CA ILE A 52 -16.77 -3.15 -7.20
C ILE A 52 -15.46 -2.34 -7.23
N LEU A 53 -15.50 -1.06 -6.87
CA LEU A 53 -14.32 -0.20 -6.83
C LEU A 53 -13.27 -0.72 -5.81
N ILE A 54 -13.71 -1.10 -4.61
CA ILE A 54 -12.82 -1.64 -3.56
C ILE A 54 -12.16 -2.92 -4.04
N VAL A 55 -12.92 -3.86 -4.62
CA VAL A 55 -12.38 -5.12 -5.15
C VAL A 55 -11.42 -4.87 -6.29
N ALA A 56 -11.77 -4.01 -7.26
CA ALA A 56 -10.92 -3.71 -8.40
C ALA A 56 -9.58 -3.10 -7.97
N LEU A 57 -9.60 -2.13 -7.04
CA LEU A 57 -8.37 -1.52 -6.52
C LEU A 57 -7.55 -2.48 -5.67
N SER A 58 -8.20 -3.34 -4.88
CA SER A 58 -7.51 -4.39 -4.12
C SER A 58 -6.83 -5.39 -5.04
N PHE A 59 -7.45 -5.72 -6.18
CA PHE A 59 -6.88 -6.58 -7.20
C PHE A 59 -5.71 -5.92 -7.93
N VAL A 60 -5.83 -4.64 -8.29
CA VAL A 60 -4.72 -3.85 -8.86
C VAL A 60 -3.53 -3.80 -7.90
N LEU A 61 -3.78 -3.53 -6.61
CA LEU A 61 -2.74 -3.57 -5.58
C LEU A 61 -2.11 -4.95 -5.47
N MET A 62 -2.91 -6.01 -5.49
CA MET A 62 -2.42 -7.39 -5.42
C MET A 62 -1.53 -7.73 -6.62
N LEU A 63 -1.86 -7.25 -7.82
CA LEU A 63 -1.01 -7.43 -9.00
C LEU A 63 0.30 -6.65 -8.86
N ILE A 64 0.22 -5.37 -8.48
CA ILE A 64 1.42 -4.52 -8.34
C ILE A 64 2.36 -5.09 -7.27
N VAL A 65 1.85 -5.29 -6.06
CA VAL A 65 2.64 -5.75 -4.91
C VAL A 65 3.04 -7.21 -5.11
N GLY A 66 2.15 -8.04 -5.63
CA GLY A 66 2.44 -9.44 -5.90
C GLY A 66 3.54 -9.62 -6.93
N ILE A 67 3.54 -8.85 -8.02
CA ILE A 67 4.60 -8.97 -9.04
C ILE A 67 5.93 -8.46 -8.51
N VAL A 68 5.96 -7.34 -7.78
CA VAL A 68 7.20 -6.83 -7.15
C VAL A 68 7.72 -7.81 -6.09
N PHE A 69 6.84 -8.37 -5.28
CA PHE A 69 7.19 -9.34 -4.24
C PHE A 69 7.72 -10.65 -4.83
N MET A 70 7.05 -11.21 -5.84
CA MET A 70 7.50 -12.43 -6.53
C MET A 70 8.80 -12.20 -7.31
N SER A 71 8.95 -11.05 -7.95
CA SER A 71 10.18 -10.65 -8.64
C SER A 71 11.36 -10.69 -7.67
N SER A 72 11.17 -10.22 -6.44
CA SER A 72 12.20 -10.29 -5.42
C SER A 72 12.42 -11.69 -4.83
N LEU A 73 11.36 -12.48 -4.58
CA LEU A 73 11.52 -13.81 -3.99
C LEU A 73 12.24 -14.78 -4.93
N PHE A 74 11.86 -14.76 -6.21
CA PHE A 74 12.42 -15.67 -7.21
C PHE A 74 13.67 -15.11 -7.90
N HIS A 75 14.11 -13.90 -7.56
CA HIS A 75 15.18 -13.17 -8.26
C HIS A 75 14.93 -13.10 -9.79
N VAL A 76 13.66 -13.11 -10.19
CA VAL A 76 13.24 -13.03 -11.60
C VAL A 76 12.97 -11.58 -11.92
N ASN A 77 13.69 -11.03 -12.90
CA ASN A 77 13.39 -9.69 -13.40
C ASN A 77 12.09 -9.75 -14.23
N THR A 78 11.01 -9.24 -13.66
CA THR A 78 9.69 -9.21 -14.32
C THR A 78 9.56 -8.09 -15.34
N GLY A 79 10.52 -7.15 -15.38
CA GLY A 79 10.52 -6.02 -16.31
C GLY A 79 9.44 -4.97 -16.02
N ILE A 80 8.57 -5.13 -15.02
CA ILE A 80 7.55 -4.11 -14.68
C ILE A 80 8.21 -2.79 -14.27
N GLU A 81 9.30 -2.85 -13.54
CA GLU A 81 10.09 -1.67 -13.18
C GLU A 81 10.65 -0.96 -14.43
N ARG A 82 10.88 -1.71 -15.52
CA ARG A 82 11.32 -1.16 -16.82
C ARG A 82 10.18 -0.55 -17.63
N LEU A 83 8.93 -1.00 -17.45
CA LEU A 83 7.77 -0.34 -18.07
C LEU A 83 7.58 1.10 -17.59
N PHE A 84 8.17 1.46 -16.45
CA PHE A 84 8.18 2.80 -15.88
C PHE A 84 9.52 3.52 -16.01
N LEU A 85 10.49 2.93 -16.71
CA LEU A 85 11.73 3.58 -17.15
C LEU A 85 11.71 3.63 -18.67
N GLY A 86 11.42 4.80 -19.25
CA GLY A 86 11.72 5.00 -20.67
C GLY A 86 13.19 4.64 -20.91
N GLU A 87 13.46 3.83 -21.93
CA GLU A 87 14.78 3.32 -22.29
C GLU A 87 15.78 4.49 -22.45
N THR A 88 16.42 4.89 -21.37
CA THR A 88 17.57 5.78 -21.42
C THR A 88 18.77 4.88 -21.62
N MET A 89 19.21 4.85 -22.88
CA MET A 89 20.40 4.18 -23.36
C MET A 89 21.56 4.34 -22.35
N ASN A 90 22.19 3.19 -22.01
CA ASN A 90 23.42 3.00 -21.20
C ASN A 90 23.28 2.35 -19.81
N SER A 91 22.11 1.86 -19.39
CA SER A 91 21.95 1.22 -18.08
C SER A 91 21.71 -0.30 -18.13
N ILE A 92 22.45 -1.03 -18.97
CA ILE A 92 22.47 -2.52 -18.94
C ILE A 92 22.88 -3.05 -17.54
N GLN A 93 23.47 -2.22 -16.68
CA GLN A 93 23.84 -2.54 -15.30
C GLN A 93 22.91 -1.97 -14.20
N ALA A 94 21.90 -1.14 -14.50
CA ALA A 94 21.18 -0.38 -13.45
C ALA A 94 19.75 -0.87 -13.15
N VAL A 95 19.31 -2.02 -13.68
CA VAL A 95 18.24 -2.77 -13.02
C VAL A 95 18.89 -3.68 -11.99
N SER A 96 19.54 -3.04 -11.01
CA SER A 96 19.89 -3.67 -9.75
C SER A 96 18.63 -4.36 -9.26
N GLN A 97 18.68 -5.69 -9.15
CA GLN A 97 17.65 -6.49 -8.49
C GLN A 97 17.66 -6.09 -7.01
N GLU A 98 17.14 -4.91 -6.70
CA GLU A 98 17.11 -4.43 -5.34
C GLU A 98 16.21 -5.38 -4.54
N PRO A 99 16.69 -5.96 -3.43
CA PRO A 99 15.89 -6.85 -2.60
C PRO A 99 14.55 -6.20 -2.21
N SER A 100 13.45 -6.95 -2.16
CA SER A 100 12.11 -6.46 -1.79
C SER A 100 12.12 -5.70 -0.47
N GLU A 101 11.31 -4.64 -0.35
CA GLU A 101 11.00 -4.02 0.94
C GLU A 101 9.97 -4.88 1.69
N ILE A 102 10.43 -5.88 2.45
CA ILE A 102 9.55 -6.86 3.10
C ILE A 102 8.49 -6.18 3.98
N GLY A 103 8.88 -5.18 4.78
CA GLY A 103 7.95 -4.43 5.63
C GLY A 103 6.85 -3.71 4.82
N THR A 104 7.23 -3.03 3.74
CA THR A 104 6.31 -2.35 2.82
C THR A 104 5.32 -3.33 2.19
N ASN A 105 5.81 -4.49 1.72
CA ASN A 105 4.98 -5.50 1.08
C ASN A 105 3.98 -6.15 2.04
N ILE A 106 4.40 -6.46 3.27
CA ILE A 106 3.48 -6.99 4.30
C ILE A 106 2.38 -5.97 4.62
N ASN A 107 2.72 -4.68 4.71
CA ASN A 107 1.73 -3.63 4.95
C ASN A 107 0.71 -3.53 3.81
N PHE A 108 1.14 -3.55 2.56
CA PHE A 108 0.20 -3.54 1.44
C PHE A 108 -0.65 -4.80 1.36
N LEU A 109 -0.10 -5.98 1.68
CA LEU A 109 -0.88 -7.22 1.80
C LEU A 109 -1.98 -7.07 2.86
N CYS A 110 -1.68 -6.47 4.00
CA CYS A 110 -2.69 -6.18 5.02
C CYS A 110 -3.79 -5.23 4.51
N ILE A 111 -3.44 -4.22 3.71
CA ILE A 111 -4.41 -3.29 3.10
C ILE A 111 -5.32 -4.02 2.09
N ILE A 112 -4.75 -4.89 1.25
CA ILE A 112 -5.51 -5.72 0.31
C ILE A 112 -6.52 -6.60 1.07
N LEU A 113 -6.09 -7.23 2.15
CA LEU A 113 -6.96 -8.04 2.99
C LEU A 113 -8.10 -7.20 3.60
N ILE A 114 -7.79 -6.00 4.11
CA ILE A 114 -8.82 -5.09 4.62
C ILE A 114 -9.86 -4.78 3.54
N GLY A 115 -9.43 -4.42 2.33
CA GLY A 115 -10.32 -4.12 1.21
C GLY A 115 -11.23 -5.29 0.84
N LEU A 116 -10.67 -6.48 0.63
CA LEU A 116 -11.43 -7.68 0.23
C LEU A 116 -12.42 -8.15 1.31
N PHE A 117 -12.05 -8.06 2.59
CA PHE A 117 -12.90 -8.51 3.69
C PHE A 117 -13.95 -7.48 4.12
N ASP A 118 -13.71 -6.18 3.92
CA ASP A 118 -14.73 -5.14 4.19
C ASP A 118 -15.93 -5.29 3.23
N VAL A 119 -15.69 -5.68 1.96
CA VAL A 119 -16.74 -5.96 0.97
C VAL A 119 -17.66 -7.09 1.43
N GLN A 120 -17.10 -8.17 1.98
CA GLN A 120 -17.86 -9.33 2.46
C GLN A 120 -18.67 -9.05 3.74
N GLY A 121 -18.50 -7.87 4.36
CA GLY A 121 -19.18 -7.49 5.59
C GLY A 121 -18.85 -8.38 6.79
N LYS A 122 -17.82 -9.23 6.68
CA LYS A 122 -17.47 -10.24 7.68
C LYS A 122 -15.99 -10.08 8.02
N LYS A 123 -15.71 -10.00 9.32
CA LYS A 123 -14.38 -9.93 9.98
C LYS A 123 -13.81 -8.53 10.27
N ARG A 124 -14.57 -7.71 11.02
CA ARG A 124 -14.06 -6.51 11.70
C ARG A 124 -12.77 -6.78 12.48
N SER A 125 -12.68 -7.94 13.14
CA SER A 125 -11.47 -8.36 13.86
C SER A 125 -10.26 -8.43 12.96
N LEU A 126 -10.42 -8.92 11.72
CA LEU A 126 -9.34 -8.94 10.74
C LEU A 126 -8.90 -7.53 10.37
N CYS A 127 -9.84 -6.61 10.12
CA CYS A 127 -9.48 -5.22 9.81
C CYS A 127 -8.68 -4.57 10.94
N ILE A 128 -9.08 -4.79 12.20
CA ILE A 128 -8.37 -4.30 13.38
C ILE A 128 -6.97 -4.92 13.47
N ILE A 129 -6.85 -6.24 13.30
CA ILE A 129 -5.57 -6.95 13.35
C ILE A 129 -4.64 -6.45 12.24
N CYS A 130 -5.09 -6.41 10.99
CA CYS A 130 -4.32 -5.91 9.85
C CYS A 130 -3.90 -4.45 10.05
N SER A 131 -4.79 -3.60 10.57
CA SER A 131 -4.45 -2.21 10.87
C SER A 131 -3.38 -2.11 11.97
N GLY A 132 -3.47 -2.94 13.01
CA GLY A 132 -2.47 -3.04 14.07
C GLY A 132 -1.11 -3.50 13.54
N ILE A 133 -1.08 -4.48 12.63
CA ILE A 133 0.14 -4.94 11.97
C ILE A 133 0.78 -3.80 11.16
N ILE A 134 -0.01 -3.08 10.35
CA ILE A 134 0.48 -1.96 9.53
C ILE A 134 1.14 -0.89 10.41
N ILE A 135 0.48 -0.50 11.50
CA ILE A 135 1.01 0.47 12.45
C ILE A 135 2.27 -0.07 13.13
N GLY A 136 2.23 -1.32 13.61
CA GLY A 136 3.34 -1.95 14.34
C GLY A 136 4.62 -2.05 13.53
N ILE A 137 4.54 -2.57 12.29
CA ILE A 137 5.67 -2.65 11.36
C ILE A 137 6.29 -1.28 11.12
N SER A 138 5.43 -0.27 10.93
CA SER A 138 5.88 1.08 10.62
C SER A 138 6.52 1.78 11.83
N ILE A 139 6.00 1.58 13.04
CA ILE A 139 6.62 2.08 14.28
C ILE A 139 7.96 1.40 14.52
N ILE A 140 8.05 0.07 14.33
CA ILE A 140 9.31 -0.68 14.47
C ILE A 140 10.37 -0.12 13.51
N ALA A 141 10.00 0.21 12.27
CA ALA A 141 10.90 0.85 11.33
C ALA A 141 11.40 2.21 11.84
N LEU A 142 10.53 3.08 12.34
CA LEU A 142 10.92 4.39 12.88
C LEU A 142 11.82 4.27 14.13
N VAL A 143 11.56 3.30 15.00
CA VAL A 143 12.44 2.97 16.13
C VAL A 143 13.79 2.49 15.63
N GLY A 144 13.81 1.66 14.58
CA GLY A 144 15.04 1.22 13.92
C GLY A 144 15.88 2.39 13.41
N TYR A 145 15.25 3.37 12.77
CA TYR A 145 15.93 4.60 12.35
C TYR A 145 16.48 5.40 13.52
N SER A 146 15.73 5.48 14.63
CA SER A 146 16.15 6.24 15.82
C SER A 146 17.30 5.56 16.58
N THR A 147 17.35 4.23 16.54
CA THR A 147 18.38 3.41 17.23
C THR A 147 19.53 3.01 16.32
N ALA A 148 19.45 3.33 15.02
CA ALA A 148 20.39 2.92 13.98
C ALA A 148 20.60 1.39 13.91
N ILE A 149 19.56 0.60 14.19
CA ILE A 149 19.59 -0.88 14.11
C ILE A 149 19.00 -1.33 12.76
N PRO A 150 19.80 -1.84 11.80
CA PRO A 150 19.36 -2.16 10.44
C PRO A 150 18.18 -3.13 10.34
N ALA A 151 18.21 -4.17 11.18
CA ALA A 151 17.16 -5.18 11.22
C ALA A 151 15.78 -4.61 11.55
N LEU A 152 15.71 -3.52 12.32
CA LEU A 152 14.44 -2.92 12.74
C LEU A 152 13.79 -2.08 11.63
N TYR A 153 14.56 -1.49 10.72
CA TYR A 153 14.02 -0.82 9.52
C TYR A 153 14.05 -1.72 8.28
N TYR A 154 14.11 -3.04 8.50
CA TYR A 154 14.00 -4.10 7.50
C TYR A 154 15.14 -4.13 6.47
N ASP A 155 16.30 -3.60 6.84
CA ASP A 155 17.52 -3.70 6.04
C ASP A 155 18.28 -4.97 6.44
N ILE A 156 18.09 -6.00 5.64
CA ILE A 156 18.68 -7.32 5.86
C ILE A 156 19.50 -7.67 4.63
N ASN A 157 20.81 -7.72 4.79
CA ASN A 157 21.77 -7.94 3.70
C ASN A 157 21.35 -9.11 2.80
N GLY A 158 21.11 -8.81 1.51
CA GLY A 158 20.74 -9.80 0.50
C GLY A 158 19.30 -10.33 0.58
N ILE A 159 18.50 -9.89 1.55
CA ILE A 159 17.11 -10.38 1.75
C ILE A 159 16.09 -9.27 1.56
N SER A 160 16.32 -8.10 2.17
CA SER A 160 15.37 -6.99 2.15
C SER A 160 16.07 -5.66 2.14
N THR A 161 15.50 -4.70 1.42
CA THR A 161 15.94 -3.29 1.47
C THR A 161 15.22 -2.53 2.57
N LYS A 162 15.89 -1.48 3.07
CA LYS A 162 15.35 -0.57 4.07
C LYS A 162 13.99 -0.01 3.68
N MET A 163 13.06 0.00 4.63
CA MET A 163 11.78 0.68 4.49
C MET A 163 11.97 2.19 4.61
N ASN A 164 11.67 2.97 3.58
CA ASN A 164 11.89 4.42 3.62
C ASN A 164 11.08 5.14 4.74
N ILE A 165 11.69 6.16 5.38
CA ILE A 165 11.03 6.92 6.47
C ILE A 165 9.67 7.50 6.05
N PRO A 166 9.51 8.19 4.90
CA PRO A 166 8.21 8.71 4.49
C PRO A 166 7.16 7.60 4.30
N VAL A 167 7.59 6.43 3.82
CA VAL A 167 6.72 5.25 3.62
C VAL A 167 6.20 4.76 4.97
N ALA A 168 7.06 4.66 6.00
CA ALA A 168 6.64 4.30 7.36
C ALA A 168 5.62 5.28 7.94
N VAL A 169 5.84 6.59 7.78
CA VAL A 169 4.90 7.62 8.26
C VAL A 169 3.54 7.49 7.57
N VAL A 170 3.51 7.33 6.25
CA VAL A 170 2.24 7.18 5.50
C VAL A 170 1.50 5.91 5.92
N PHE A 171 2.19 4.80 6.19
CA PHE A 171 1.56 3.59 6.69
C PHE A 171 0.99 3.75 8.11
N ILE A 172 1.64 4.49 9.01
CA ILE A 172 1.06 4.81 10.33
C ILE A 172 -0.26 5.56 10.17
N LEU A 173 -0.30 6.57 9.29
CA LEU A 173 -1.51 7.35 9.02
C LEU A 173 -2.63 6.50 8.40
N LEU A 174 -2.29 5.67 7.39
CA LEU A 174 -3.26 4.77 6.76
C LEU A 174 -3.77 3.70 7.72
N GLY A 175 -2.87 3.02 8.42
CA GLY A 175 -3.22 2.01 9.42
C GLY A 175 -4.09 2.58 10.54
N GLY A 176 -3.73 3.76 11.05
CA GLY A 176 -4.55 4.49 12.02
C GLY A 176 -5.94 4.84 11.50
N SER A 177 -6.05 5.24 10.23
CA SER A 177 -7.32 5.57 9.59
C SER A 177 -8.21 4.34 9.37
N PHE A 178 -7.64 3.21 8.96
CA PHE A 178 -8.36 1.94 8.85
C PHE A 178 -8.82 1.45 10.23
N LEU A 179 -7.96 1.57 11.26
CA LEU A 179 -8.28 1.21 12.63
C LEU A 179 -9.44 2.06 13.15
N TYR A 180 -9.35 3.38 13.01
CA TYR A 180 -10.40 4.32 13.40
C TYR A 180 -11.73 4.00 12.72
N THR A 181 -11.72 3.81 11.40
CA THR A 181 -12.92 3.46 10.63
C THR A 181 -13.53 2.12 11.08
N SER A 182 -12.69 1.17 11.49
CA SER A 182 -13.13 -0.13 11.99
C SER A 182 -13.73 -0.03 13.40
N ILE A 183 -13.25 0.88 14.24
CA ILE A 183 -13.71 1.07 15.61
C ILE A 183 -15.00 1.91 15.66
N THR A 184 -14.94 3.15 15.18
CA THR A 184 -15.94 4.21 15.42
C THR A 184 -17.29 3.94 14.74
N MET A 185 -17.28 3.31 13.56
CA MET A 185 -18.53 3.08 12.81
C MET A 185 -19.42 1.98 13.42
N LYS A 186 -18.97 1.27 14.48
CA LYS A 186 -19.83 0.39 15.28
C LYS A 186 -20.81 1.19 16.14
N GLU A 187 -20.37 2.33 16.69
CA GLU A 187 -21.20 3.16 17.56
C GLU A 187 -22.32 3.82 16.78
N TYR A 188 -22.04 4.29 15.56
CA TYR A 188 -23.04 4.93 14.71
C TYR A 188 -24.19 3.98 14.32
N LYS A 189 -23.87 2.73 13.99
CA LYS A 189 -24.90 1.72 13.67
C LYS A 189 -25.75 1.38 14.89
N ASN A 190 -25.17 1.32 16.09
CA ASN A 190 -25.92 1.07 17.31
C ASN A 190 -26.85 2.24 17.67
N HIS A 191 -26.40 3.49 17.53
CA HIS A 191 -27.22 4.68 17.82
C HIS A 191 -28.40 4.87 16.86
N MET A 192 -28.23 4.59 15.56
CA MET A 192 -29.32 4.66 14.59
C MET A 192 -30.41 3.59 14.83
N PHE A 193 -30.04 2.40 15.28
CA PHE A 193 -31.02 1.35 15.55
C PHE A 193 -31.84 1.65 16.82
N THR A 194 -31.24 2.24 17.86
CA THR A 194 -31.98 2.67 19.05
C THR A 194 -32.93 3.84 18.80
N SER A 195 -32.60 4.76 17.88
CA SER A 195 -33.46 5.91 17.56
C SER A 195 -34.68 5.55 16.68
N LYS A 196 -34.69 4.38 16.03
CA LYS A 196 -35.86 3.89 15.27
C LYS A 196 -36.83 3.05 16.10
N LEU A 197 -36.49 2.79 17.37
CA LEU A 197 -37.28 1.98 18.30
C LEU A 197 -38.00 2.82 19.37
N ILE A 198 -37.89 4.15 19.29
CA ILE A 198 -38.60 5.13 20.12
C ILE A 198 -39.47 5.97 19.20
#